data_AF-A0AA36EMV8-F1
#
_entry.id   AF-A0AA36EMV8-F1
#
_cell.length_a   1.000
_cell.length_b   1.000
_cell.length_c   1.000
_cell.angle_alpha   90.00
_cell.angle_beta   90.00
_cell.angle_gamma   90.00
#
_symmetry.space_group_name_H-M   'P 1'
#
loop_
_entity.id
_entity.type
_entity.pdbx_description
1 polymer ?
#
loop_
_entity_poly.entity_id
_entity_poly.type
_entity_poly.pdbx_seq_one_letter_code
_entity_poly.pdbx_strand_id
1 'polypeptide(L)'
;MKDRIFPLNLESLMFGRVLQGLESIERNALIIKQIISSLKKIQDTGIVHRDVKPTNLVVTKKGQIKLIDFGAATDLRIGKNYVPNRGLLHPDYCPPELYILPEETPSPPPEPVAALLFPILWQLNSPDLFDMYSAGIVLMQMAIPSLRSSVGLKNFNLELKVVNYDLKLWREKTRTRPDISVLDLDSGRGWDLVTKLISERGSLRRGRLSASHALRHPYFLLGGDQAASVLSKLSLSK
;
A
#
# COMPACT_ATOMS: atom_id res chain seq x y z
N MET A 1 -20.82 15.42 25.89
CA MET A 1 -19.95 15.29 24.70
C MET A 1 -18.52 15.63 25.10
N LYS A 2 -17.79 14.70 25.72
CA LYS A 2 -16.37 14.88 26.08
C LYS A 2 -15.66 13.64 25.55
N ASP A 3 -14.85 13.85 24.51
CA ASP A 3 -13.86 12.95 23.90
C ASP A 3 -13.83 13.18 22.39
N ARG A 4 -13.41 14.39 21.97
CA ARG A 4 -12.96 14.65 20.60
C ARG A 4 -11.53 14.12 20.42
N ILE A 5 -11.31 12.84 20.76
CA ILE A 5 -10.08 12.16 20.33
C ILE A 5 -10.28 11.89 18.84
N PHE A 6 -9.68 12.73 18.01
CA PHE A 6 -9.61 12.51 16.58
C PHE A 6 -8.97 11.13 16.34
N PRO A 7 -9.49 10.33 15.40
CA PRO A 7 -8.91 9.02 15.13
C PRO A 7 -7.47 9.20 14.63
N LEU A 8 -6.54 8.44 15.20
CA LEU A 8 -5.12 8.51 14.85
C LEU A 8 -4.92 7.96 13.44
N ASN A 9 -4.07 8.61 12.65
CA ASN A 9 -3.59 8.02 11.40
C ASN A 9 -2.50 6.97 11.69
N LEU A 10 -2.24 6.13 10.71
CA LEU A 10 -1.26 5.05 10.82
C LEU A 10 0.14 5.59 11.06
N GLU A 11 0.46 6.75 10.49
CA GLU A 11 1.71 7.47 10.75
C GLU A 11 1.94 7.69 12.25
N SER A 12 0.94 8.24 12.95
CA SER A 12 1.00 8.49 14.40
C SER A 12 1.19 7.20 15.21
N LEU A 13 0.65 6.07 14.72
CA LEU A 13 0.83 4.75 15.34
C LEU A 13 2.19 4.11 15.05
N MET A 14 2.80 4.44 13.92
CA MET A 14 4.14 3.97 13.54
C MET A 14 5.24 4.80 14.18
N PHE A 15 4.99 6.11 14.38
CA PHE A 15 5.99 7.08 14.84
C PHE A 15 5.84 7.42 16.32
N GLY A 16 4.68 7.15 16.93
CA GLY A 16 4.42 7.41 18.35
C GLY A 16 4.91 6.29 19.29
N ARG A 17 5.16 6.64 20.56
CA ARG A 17 5.45 5.70 21.67
C ARG A 17 4.24 4.88 22.13
N VAL A 18 3.10 4.97 21.42
CA VAL A 18 1.79 4.46 21.87
C VAL A 18 1.73 2.92 21.95
N LEU A 19 2.62 2.22 21.24
CA LEU A 19 2.70 0.76 21.26
C LEU A 19 4.16 0.29 21.37
N GLN A 20 4.86 0.69 22.44
CA GLN A 20 6.12 0.05 22.80
C GLN A 20 5.86 -1.41 23.20
N GLY A 21 6.56 -2.36 22.57
CA GLY A 21 6.64 -3.76 23.02
C GLY A 21 6.00 -4.83 22.13
N LEU A 22 5.43 -4.49 20.97
CA LEU A 22 4.81 -5.44 20.02
C LEU A 22 5.15 -5.11 18.56
N GLU A 23 6.45 -5.09 18.23
CA GLU A 23 6.94 -5.14 16.85
C GLU A 23 6.76 -6.56 16.28
N SER A 24 5.51 -7.02 16.18
CA SER A 24 5.19 -8.39 15.81
C SER A 24 4.75 -8.48 14.34
N ILE A 25 5.26 -9.50 13.65
CA ILE A 25 4.91 -9.82 12.26
C ILE A 25 3.39 -9.94 12.07
N GLU A 26 2.68 -10.43 13.08
CA GLU A 26 1.23 -10.57 13.10
C GLU A 26 0.53 -9.22 13.03
N ARG A 27 1.01 -8.20 13.77
CA ARG A 27 0.46 -6.84 13.68
C ARG A 27 0.64 -6.28 12.28
N ASN A 28 1.83 -6.45 11.71
CA ASN A 28 2.12 -5.97 10.37
C ASN A 28 1.21 -6.65 9.35
N ALA A 29 1.05 -7.97 9.45
CA ALA A 29 0.13 -8.76 8.63
C ALA A 29 -1.33 -8.30 8.76
N LEU A 30 -1.83 -8.03 9.97
CA LEU A 30 -3.20 -7.57 10.18
C LEU A 30 -3.45 -6.18 9.58
N ILE A 31 -2.54 -5.23 9.82
CA ILE A 31 -2.65 -3.86 9.31
C ILE A 31 -2.60 -3.89 7.79
N ILE A 32 -1.60 -4.53 7.18
CA ILE A 32 -1.47 -4.55 5.71
C ILE A 32 -2.62 -5.34 5.06
N LYS A 33 -3.14 -6.39 5.70
CA LYS A 33 -4.35 -7.09 5.24
C LYS A 33 -5.56 -6.16 5.21
N GLN A 34 -5.76 -5.33 6.24
CA GLN A 34 -6.85 -4.36 6.28
C GLN A 34 -6.69 -3.24 5.24
N ILE A 35 -5.47 -2.75 5.02
CA ILE A 35 -5.16 -1.78 3.96
C ILE A 35 -5.52 -2.37 2.60
N ILE A 36 -4.98 -3.54 2.26
CA ILE A 36 -5.24 -4.20 0.97
C ILE A 36 -6.72 -4.55 0.81
N SER A 37 -7.40 -4.96 1.88
CA SER A 37 -8.86 -5.20 1.85
C SER A 37 -9.66 -3.93 1.57
N SER A 38 -9.21 -2.78 2.09
CA SER A 38 -9.86 -1.49 1.83
C SER A 38 -9.61 -1.02 0.39
N LEU A 39 -8.39 -1.21 -0.11
CA LEU A 39 -8.04 -0.95 -1.50
C LEU A 39 -8.88 -1.82 -2.45
N LYS A 40 -8.99 -3.13 -2.18
CA LYS A 40 -9.85 -4.01 -2.95
C LYS A 40 -11.29 -3.49 -3.06
N LYS A 41 -11.88 -3.02 -1.96
CA LYS A 41 -13.26 -2.53 -1.95
C LYS A 41 -13.47 -1.33 -2.89
N ILE A 42 -12.54 -0.37 -2.92
CA ILE A 42 -12.65 0.78 -3.81
C ILE A 42 -12.32 0.40 -5.26
N GLN A 43 -11.37 -0.51 -5.45
CA GLN A 43 -10.97 -1.03 -6.76
C GLN A 43 -12.10 -1.83 -7.43
N ASP A 44 -12.85 -2.62 -6.67
CA ASP A 44 -14.04 -3.33 -7.15
C ASP A 44 -15.14 -2.36 -7.65
N THR A 45 -15.06 -1.07 -7.27
CA THR A 45 -15.94 -0.01 -7.78
C THR A 45 -15.33 0.80 -8.93
N GLY A 46 -14.13 0.46 -9.42
CA GLY A 46 -13.46 1.18 -10.51
C GLY A 46 -12.68 2.43 -10.07
N ILE A 47 -12.45 2.59 -8.76
CA ILE A 47 -11.72 3.73 -8.18
C ILE A 47 -10.28 3.32 -7.85
N VAL A 48 -9.32 4.18 -8.20
CA VAL A 48 -7.92 4.09 -7.75
C VAL A 48 -7.63 5.30 -6.87
N HIS A 49 -7.06 5.07 -5.69
CA HIS A 49 -6.88 6.09 -4.66
C HIS A 49 -5.76 7.07 -4.99
N ARG A 50 -4.62 6.58 -5.51
CA ARG A 50 -3.45 7.35 -5.98
C ARG A 50 -2.61 8.04 -4.91
N ASP A 51 -3.11 8.17 -3.69
CA ASP A 51 -2.38 8.77 -2.57
C ASP A 51 -2.42 7.88 -1.31
N VAL A 52 -2.09 6.60 -1.46
CA VAL A 52 -2.02 5.65 -0.34
C VAL A 52 -0.73 5.86 0.43
N LYS A 53 -0.84 6.33 1.67
CA LYS A 53 0.29 6.60 2.57
C LYS A 53 -0.17 6.57 4.04
N PRO A 54 0.74 6.47 5.02
CA PRO A 54 0.37 6.34 6.43
C PRO A 54 -0.53 7.47 6.97
N THR A 55 -0.40 8.70 6.45
CA THR A 55 -1.24 9.84 6.85
C THR A 55 -2.69 9.73 6.36
N ASN A 56 -2.93 9.00 5.26
CA ASN A 56 -4.25 8.77 4.66
C ASN A 56 -4.90 7.45 5.12
N LEU A 57 -4.29 6.78 6.10
CA LEU A 57 -4.78 5.53 6.68
C LEU A 57 -5.18 5.77 8.13
N VAL A 58 -6.47 5.93 8.40
CA VAL A 58 -6.99 6.22 9.73
C VAL A 58 -7.30 4.95 10.49
N VAL A 59 -6.83 4.85 11.73
CA VAL A 59 -7.16 3.76 12.63
C VAL A 59 -8.28 4.20 13.57
N THR A 60 -9.40 3.49 13.46
CA THR A 60 -10.57 3.71 14.31
C THR A 60 -10.32 3.21 15.73
N LYS A 61 -11.14 3.65 16.69
CA LYS A 61 -11.13 3.15 18.08
C LYS A 61 -11.32 1.63 18.18
N LYS A 62 -11.90 0.99 17.16
CA LYS A 62 -12.09 -0.47 17.08
C LYS A 62 -10.90 -1.20 16.42
N GLY A 63 -9.78 -0.53 16.19
CA GLY A 63 -8.61 -1.11 15.51
C GLY A 63 -8.80 -1.36 14.00
N GLN A 64 -9.87 -0.81 13.41
CA GLN A 64 -10.12 -0.92 11.97
C GLN A 64 -9.40 0.18 11.20
N ILE A 65 -8.85 -0.14 10.03
CA ILE A 65 -8.22 0.83 9.12
C ILE A 65 -9.25 1.34 8.11
N LYS A 66 -9.27 2.66 7.91
CA LYS A 66 -10.07 3.34 6.89
C LYS A 66 -9.20 4.24 6.04
N LEU A 67 -9.39 4.17 4.72
CA LEU A 67 -8.81 5.11 3.77
C LEU A 67 -9.54 6.46 3.88
N ILE A 68 -8.77 7.54 3.84
CA ILE A 68 -9.25 8.92 3.76
C ILE A 68 -8.52 9.65 2.63
N ASP A 69 -9.02 10.84 2.29
CA ASP A 69 -8.45 11.72 1.26
C ASP A 69 -8.45 11.15 -0.16
N PHE A 70 -9.64 11.19 -0.78
CA PHE A 70 -9.85 10.85 -2.18
C PHE A 70 -9.58 12.04 -3.13
N GLY A 71 -8.88 13.09 -2.67
CA GLY A 71 -8.63 14.29 -3.48
C GLY A 71 -7.83 13.99 -4.75
N ALA A 72 -6.93 13.02 -4.69
CA ALA A 72 -6.16 12.55 -5.83
C ALA A 72 -6.82 11.39 -6.60
N ALA A 73 -7.91 10.80 -6.08
CA ALA A 73 -8.49 9.58 -6.60
C ALA A 73 -9.11 9.78 -7.99
N THR A 74 -9.06 8.72 -8.80
CA THR A 74 -9.65 8.68 -10.14
C THR A 74 -10.77 7.64 -10.19
N ASP A 75 -11.87 7.98 -10.87
CA ASP A 75 -12.96 7.05 -11.16
C ASP A 75 -12.96 6.72 -12.64
N LEU A 76 -12.51 5.52 -12.98
CA LEU A 76 -12.34 5.10 -14.37
C LEU A 76 -13.67 4.77 -15.06
N ARG A 77 -14.77 4.62 -14.31
CA ARG A 77 -16.09 4.36 -14.90
C ARG A 77 -16.67 5.58 -15.60
N ILE A 78 -16.36 6.76 -15.07
CA ILE A 78 -16.87 8.05 -15.56
C ILE A 78 -15.75 8.98 -16.04
N GLY A 79 -14.49 8.52 -16.05
CA GLY A 79 -13.34 9.32 -16.46
C GLY A 79 -13.03 10.52 -15.56
N LYS A 80 -13.53 10.53 -14.32
CA LYS A 80 -13.41 11.68 -13.42
C LYS A 80 -12.04 11.74 -12.77
N ASN A 81 -11.45 12.95 -12.74
CA ASN A 81 -10.11 13.22 -12.22
C ASN A 81 -9.01 12.38 -12.90
N TYR A 82 -9.31 11.84 -14.07
CA TYR A 82 -8.35 11.14 -14.91
C TYR A 82 -7.70 12.15 -15.86
N VAL A 83 -6.40 12.37 -15.69
CA VAL A 83 -5.58 13.09 -16.66
C VAL A 83 -4.37 12.21 -16.96
N PRO A 84 -4.21 11.72 -18.21
CA PRO A 84 -3.01 11.00 -18.61
C PRO A 84 -1.76 11.81 -18.24
N ASN A 85 -0.78 11.16 -17.62
CA ASN A 85 0.50 11.75 -17.22
C ASN A 85 0.44 13.01 -16.32
N ARG A 86 -0.72 13.31 -15.71
CA ARG A 86 -0.85 14.39 -14.70
C ARG A 86 -1.52 13.85 -13.44
N GLY A 87 -0.72 13.62 -12.43
CA GLY A 87 -1.18 13.43 -11.06
C GLY A 87 -0.43 14.36 -10.13
N LEU A 88 -1.13 14.90 -9.13
CA LEU A 88 -0.49 15.29 -7.87
C LEU A 88 -0.01 14.00 -7.22
N LEU A 89 1.19 13.57 -7.61
CA LEU A 89 1.80 12.35 -7.14
C LEU A 89 2.65 12.66 -5.92
N HIS A 90 2.44 11.93 -4.83
CA HIS A 90 3.35 11.99 -3.70
C HIS A 90 4.60 11.15 -4.04
N PRO A 91 5.76 11.76 -4.33
CA PRO A 91 6.88 11.07 -4.97
C PRO A 91 7.37 9.87 -4.17
N ASP A 92 7.23 9.92 -2.85
CA ASP A 92 7.78 8.90 -1.96
C ASP A 92 7.01 7.57 -1.92
N TYR A 93 5.75 7.53 -2.38
CA TYR A 93 4.89 6.33 -2.36
C TYR A 93 4.46 5.87 -3.75
N CYS A 94 4.91 6.56 -4.80
CA CYS A 94 4.49 6.28 -6.17
C CYS A 94 5.34 5.17 -6.80
N PRO A 95 4.71 4.32 -7.64
CA PRO A 95 5.42 3.31 -8.39
C PRO A 95 6.28 3.91 -9.52
N PRO A 96 7.27 3.17 -10.06
CA PRO A 96 8.16 3.62 -11.13
C PRO A 96 7.47 4.19 -12.36
N GLU A 97 6.34 3.60 -12.74
CA GLU A 97 5.63 4.01 -13.94
C GLU A 97 5.03 5.42 -13.82
N LEU A 98 4.79 5.94 -12.61
CA LEU A 98 4.18 7.25 -12.35
C LEU A 98 2.81 7.50 -13.04
N TYR A 99 2.24 6.50 -13.71
CA TYR A 99 0.93 6.58 -14.34
C TYR A 99 0.05 5.37 -13.99
N ILE A 100 -1.24 5.51 -14.29
CA ILE A 100 -2.25 4.48 -14.02
C ILE A 100 -2.67 3.78 -15.31
N LEU A 101 -2.81 4.56 -16.38
CA LEU A 101 -3.06 4.14 -17.75
C LEU A 101 -1.96 4.72 -18.66
N PRO A 102 -1.52 4.00 -19.71
CA PRO A 102 -0.54 4.47 -20.69
C PRO A 102 -0.99 5.73 -21.44
N GLU A 103 -0.04 6.48 -22.01
CA GLU A 103 -0.30 7.73 -22.76
C GLU A 103 -1.13 7.50 -24.02
N GLU A 104 -0.99 6.32 -24.62
CA GLU A 104 -1.74 5.90 -25.80
C GLU A 104 -3.22 5.66 -25.48
N THR A 105 -3.58 5.64 -24.18
CA THR A 105 -4.98 5.53 -23.77
C THR A 105 -5.69 6.85 -24.07
N PRO A 106 -6.73 6.85 -24.93
CA PRO A 106 -7.45 8.06 -25.27
C PRO A 106 -8.09 8.70 -24.04
N SER A 107 -8.44 9.98 -24.17
CA SER A 107 -9.26 10.66 -23.17
C SER A 107 -10.57 9.90 -22.94
N PRO A 108 -11.12 9.95 -21.72
CA PRO A 108 -12.30 9.18 -21.39
C PRO A 108 -13.47 9.63 -22.29
N PRO A 109 -14.18 8.70 -22.94
CA PRO A 109 -15.36 9.03 -23.73
C PRO A 109 -16.51 9.46 -22.82
N PRO A 110 -17.67 9.89 -23.36
CA PRO A 110 -18.84 10.22 -22.55
C PRO A 110 -19.19 9.11 -21.54
N GLU A 111 -19.69 9.49 -20.36
CA GLU A 111 -19.86 8.59 -19.20
C GLU A 111 -20.50 7.22 -19.52
N PRO A 112 -21.55 7.10 -20.35
CA PRO A 112 -22.12 5.79 -20.68
C PRO A 112 -21.15 4.88 -21.45
N VAL A 113 -20.35 5.45 -22.34
CA VAL A 113 -19.35 4.72 -23.13
C VAL A 113 -18.14 4.39 -22.25
N ALA A 114 -17.73 5.30 -21.38
CA ALA A 114 -16.66 5.04 -20.42
C ALA A 114 -17.04 3.89 -19.48
N ALA A 115 -18.28 3.88 -18.99
CA ALA A 115 -18.81 2.81 -18.14
C ALA A 115 -18.89 1.45 -18.86
N LEU A 116 -19.08 1.44 -20.18
CA LEU A 116 -19.06 0.21 -20.97
C LEU A 116 -17.64 -0.33 -21.18
N LEU A 117 -16.67 0.57 -21.42
CA LEU A 117 -15.29 0.20 -21.76
C LEU A 117 -14.40 -0.01 -20.53
N PHE A 118 -14.76 0.53 -19.36
CA PHE A 118 -13.90 0.49 -18.18
C PHE A 118 -13.43 -0.93 -17.78
N PRO A 119 -14.25 -2.01 -17.84
CA PRO A 119 -13.78 -3.32 -17.40
C PRO A 119 -12.63 -3.83 -18.27
N ILE A 120 -12.68 -3.54 -19.57
CA ILE A 120 -11.63 -3.87 -20.54
C ILE A 120 -10.38 -3.04 -20.24
N LEU A 121 -10.54 -1.72 -20.07
CA LEU A 121 -9.43 -0.82 -19.73
C LEU A 121 -8.74 -1.23 -18.42
N TRP A 122 -9.52 -1.63 -17.42
CA TRP A 122 -9.02 -2.11 -16.14
C TRP A 122 -8.21 -3.40 -16.30
N GLN A 123 -8.74 -4.37 -17.05
CA GLN A 123 -8.06 -5.65 -17.27
C GLN A 123 -6.76 -5.49 -18.07
N LEU A 124 -6.74 -4.61 -19.08
CA LEU A 124 -5.56 -4.39 -19.92
C LEU A 124 -4.44 -3.65 -19.18
N ASN A 125 -4.79 -2.64 -18.38
CA ASN A 125 -3.79 -1.73 -17.82
C ASN A 125 -3.49 -2.00 -16.33
N SER A 126 -4.35 -2.77 -15.66
CA SER A 126 -4.26 -3.08 -14.23
C SER A 126 -3.97 -1.83 -13.37
N PRO A 127 -4.84 -0.81 -13.45
CA PRO A 127 -4.62 0.51 -12.83
C PRO A 127 -4.55 0.44 -11.29
N ASP A 128 -5.17 -0.58 -10.69
CA ASP A 128 -5.12 -0.88 -9.26
C ASP A 128 -3.73 -1.17 -8.72
N LEU A 129 -2.84 -1.67 -9.58
CA LEU A 129 -1.47 -1.98 -9.19
C LEU A 129 -0.70 -0.74 -8.71
N PHE A 130 -1.17 0.46 -9.07
CA PHE A 130 -0.62 1.70 -8.54
C PHE A 130 -0.70 1.74 -7.00
N ASP A 131 -1.90 1.57 -6.45
CA ASP A 131 -2.12 1.61 -4.99
C ASP A 131 -1.45 0.43 -4.28
N MET A 132 -1.31 -0.71 -4.96
CA MET A 132 -0.66 -1.89 -4.40
C MET A 132 0.84 -1.68 -4.17
N TYR A 133 1.51 -0.90 -5.02
CA TYR A 133 2.89 -0.48 -4.78
C TYR A 133 3.01 0.36 -3.52
N SER A 134 2.15 1.38 -3.42
CA SER A 134 2.11 2.27 -2.26
C SER A 134 1.85 1.49 -0.96
N ALA A 135 0.97 0.47 -0.99
CA ALA A 135 0.77 -0.44 0.13
C ALA A 135 2.04 -1.23 0.48
N GLY A 136 2.82 -1.65 -0.51
CA GLY A 136 4.15 -2.26 -0.31
C GLY A 136 5.13 -1.32 0.41
N ILE A 137 5.18 -0.04 0.02
CA ILE A 137 6.00 0.98 0.69
C ILE A 137 5.57 1.16 2.15
N VAL A 138 4.27 1.20 2.43
CA VAL A 138 3.75 1.26 3.80
C VAL A 138 4.19 0.03 4.62
N LEU A 139 4.15 -1.18 4.03
CA LEU A 139 4.65 -2.39 4.68
C LEU A 139 6.15 -2.30 4.99
N MET A 140 6.97 -1.77 4.06
CA MET A 140 8.39 -1.53 4.29
C MET A 140 8.62 -0.60 5.49
N GLN A 141 7.91 0.52 5.59
CA GLN A 141 8.04 1.46 6.71
C GLN A 141 7.55 0.88 8.05
N MET A 142 6.56 -0.01 8.01
CA MET A 142 6.11 -0.71 9.21
C MET A 142 7.17 -1.69 9.72
N ALA A 143 7.81 -2.43 8.80
CA ALA A 143 8.82 -3.43 9.14
C ALA A 143 10.21 -2.85 9.42
N ILE A 144 10.55 -1.71 8.82
CA ILE A 144 11.89 -1.11 8.87
C ILE A 144 11.79 0.32 9.44
N PRO A 145 12.06 0.52 10.75
CA PRO A 145 11.88 1.83 11.39
C PRO A 145 12.67 2.98 10.78
N SER A 146 13.85 2.74 10.21
CA SER A 146 14.66 3.81 9.58
C SER A 146 13.98 4.45 8.36
N LEU A 147 13.07 3.72 7.69
CA LEU A 147 12.30 4.21 6.53
C LEU A 147 11.12 5.12 6.91
N ARG A 148 10.84 5.27 8.20
CA ARG A 148 9.76 6.13 8.72
C ARG A 148 10.09 7.62 8.55
N SER A 149 11.38 7.97 8.50
CA SER A 149 11.81 9.35 8.24
C SER A 149 11.73 9.70 6.74
N SER A 150 11.40 10.95 6.41
CA SER A 150 11.37 11.43 5.02
C SER A 150 12.73 11.24 4.32
N VAL A 151 13.84 11.46 5.04
CA VAL A 151 15.20 11.24 4.52
C VAL A 151 15.46 9.76 4.25
N GLY A 152 15.11 8.88 5.20
CA GLY A 152 15.28 7.44 5.06
C GLY A 152 14.48 6.88 3.88
N LEU A 153 13.22 7.29 3.74
CA LEU A 153 12.36 6.87 2.64
C LEU A 153 12.86 7.36 1.28
N LYS A 154 13.32 8.60 1.18
CA LYS A 154 13.91 9.15 -0.05
C LYS A 154 15.18 8.39 -0.45
N ASN A 155 16.07 8.10 0.50
CA ASN A 155 17.27 7.32 0.23
C ASN A 155 16.93 5.90 -0.23
N PHE A 156 15.95 5.26 0.42
CA PHE A 156 15.45 3.95 0.02
C PHE A 156 14.91 3.95 -1.42
N ASN A 157 14.07 4.93 -1.77
CA ASN A 157 13.52 5.05 -3.12
C ASN A 157 14.62 5.29 -4.17
N LEU A 158 15.64 6.08 -3.85
CA LEU A 158 16.80 6.27 -4.72
C LEU A 158 17.60 4.97 -4.91
N GLU A 159 17.86 4.23 -3.83
CA GLU A 159 18.56 2.94 -3.90
C GLU A 159 17.74 1.90 -4.68
N LEU A 160 16.42 1.82 -4.45
CA LEU A 160 15.51 0.96 -5.19
C LEU A 160 15.57 1.23 -6.69
N LYS A 161 15.56 2.51 -7.08
CA LYS A 161 15.67 2.90 -8.49
C LYS A 161 16.99 2.44 -9.11
N VAL A 162 18.11 2.50 -8.37
CA VAL A 162 19.42 2.03 -8.83
C VAL A 162 19.45 0.52 -9.06
N VAL A 163 18.68 -0.25 -8.28
CA VAL A 163 18.58 -1.70 -8.43
C VAL A 163 17.38 -2.15 -9.25
N ASN A 164 16.78 -1.25 -10.05
CA ASN A 164 15.60 -1.52 -10.89
C ASN A 164 14.45 -2.19 -10.12
N TYR A 165 14.17 -1.69 -8.91
CA TYR A 165 13.08 -2.15 -8.03
C TYR A 165 13.18 -3.63 -7.60
N ASP A 166 14.37 -4.23 -7.72
CA ASP A 166 14.66 -5.56 -7.16
C ASP A 166 15.03 -5.44 -5.67
N LEU A 167 14.09 -5.78 -4.79
CA LEU A 167 14.31 -5.75 -3.34
C LEU A 167 15.37 -6.75 -2.84
N LYS A 168 15.61 -7.85 -3.55
CA LYS A 168 16.66 -8.80 -3.18
C LYS A 168 18.02 -8.16 -3.41
N LEU A 169 18.18 -7.51 -4.57
CA LEU A 169 19.39 -6.78 -4.89
C LEU A 169 19.58 -5.54 -3.98
N TRP A 170 18.48 -4.85 -3.63
CA TRP A 170 18.52 -3.77 -2.65
C TRP A 170 19.05 -4.25 -1.30
N ARG A 171 18.52 -5.38 -0.79
CA ARG A 171 18.94 -5.97 0.49
C ARG A 171 20.45 -6.25 0.55
N GLU A 172 21.04 -6.68 -0.56
CA GLU A 172 22.49 -6.97 -0.65
C GLU A 172 23.35 -5.69 -0.76
N LYS A 173 22.83 -4.64 -1.41
CA LYS A 173 23.60 -3.45 -1.78
C LYS A 173 23.34 -2.22 -0.92
N THR A 174 22.28 -2.21 -0.10
CA THR A 174 21.90 -1.03 0.68
C THR A 174 23.03 -0.60 1.60
N ARG A 175 23.37 0.70 1.53
CA ARG A 175 24.46 1.27 2.34
C ARG A 175 24.03 1.51 3.78
N THR A 176 22.73 1.73 3.98
CA THR A 176 22.15 2.08 5.28
C THR A 176 22.06 0.89 6.23
N ARG A 177 22.14 -0.34 5.72
CA ARG A 177 22.06 -1.61 6.47
C ARG A 177 20.99 -1.56 7.58
N PRO A 178 19.72 -1.31 7.23
CA PRO A 178 18.69 -1.14 8.23
C PRO A 178 18.36 -2.47 8.92
N ASP A 179 17.69 -2.41 10.07
CA ASP A 179 17.15 -3.61 10.70
C ASP A 179 16.01 -4.17 9.84
N ILE A 180 16.20 -5.38 9.33
CA ILE A 180 15.28 -6.11 8.45
C ILE A 180 14.74 -7.39 9.10
N SER A 181 15.05 -7.61 10.38
CA SER A 181 14.74 -8.84 11.11
C SER A 181 13.26 -9.23 11.03
N VAL A 182 12.35 -8.25 11.12
CA VAL A 182 10.90 -8.46 11.04
C VAL A 182 10.47 -9.12 9.72
N LEU A 183 11.13 -8.80 8.60
CA LEU A 183 10.80 -9.39 7.30
C LEU A 183 11.42 -10.78 7.10
N ASP A 184 12.49 -11.11 7.83
CA ASP A 184 13.16 -12.41 7.80
C ASP A 184 12.42 -13.49 8.61
N LEU A 185 11.54 -13.09 9.53
CA LEU A 185 10.69 -14.00 10.30
C LEU A 185 9.76 -14.84 9.39
N ASP A 186 9.28 -15.96 9.93
CA ASP A 186 8.37 -16.90 9.25
C ASP A 186 8.87 -17.31 7.85
N SER A 187 10.14 -17.71 7.77
CA SER A 187 10.80 -18.13 6.53
C SER A 187 10.78 -17.06 5.42
N GLY A 188 10.83 -15.77 5.78
CA GLY A 188 10.91 -14.68 4.82
C GLY A 188 9.60 -14.41 4.06
N ARG A 189 8.43 -14.83 4.57
CA ARG A 189 7.15 -14.56 3.91
C ARG A 189 6.84 -13.07 3.79
N GLY A 190 7.36 -12.25 4.71
CA GLY A 190 7.28 -10.78 4.63
C GLY A 190 8.01 -10.25 3.41
N TRP A 191 9.23 -10.73 3.18
CA TRP A 191 10.02 -10.41 1.98
C TRP A 191 9.32 -10.82 0.69
N ASP A 192 8.74 -12.02 0.65
CA ASP A 192 8.05 -12.52 -0.53
C ASP A 192 6.84 -11.65 -0.89
N LEU A 193 6.01 -11.28 0.11
CA LEU A 193 4.87 -10.39 -0.11
C LEU A 193 5.33 -9.02 -0.61
N VAL A 194 6.26 -8.38 0.09
CA VAL A 194 6.64 -6.99 -0.22
C VAL A 194 7.37 -6.88 -1.56
N THR A 195 8.18 -7.87 -1.93
CA THR A 195 8.81 -7.95 -3.27
C THR A 195 7.76 -8.01 -4.36
N LYS A 196 6.68 -8.76 -4.14
CA LYS A 196 5.57 -8.88 -5.08
C LYS A 196 4.64 -7.65 -5.10
N LEU A 197 4.73 -6.76 -4.11
CA LEU A 197 4.00 -5.49 -4.07
C LEU A 197 4.80 -4.33 -4.67
N ILE A 198 6.12 -4.31 -4.50
CA ILE A 198 7.01 -3.22 -4.96
C ILE A 198 7.60 -3.48 -6.35
N SER A 199 7.42 -4.67 -6.93
CA SER A 199 7.89 -4.96 -8.28
C SER A 199 7.27 -4.06 -9.35
N GLU A 200 7.95 -3.93 -10.49
CA GLU A 200 7.39 -3.27 -11.67
C GLU A 200 6.12 -3.98 -12.17
N ARG A 201 5.31 -3.26 -12.96
CA ARG A 201 4.21 -3.89 -13.70
C ARG A 201 4.81 -4.84 -14.74
N GLY A 202 4.84 -6.13 -14.42
CA GLY A 202 5.32 -7.14 -15.36
C GLY A 202 4.36 -7.31 -16.54
N SER A 203 4.91 -7.49 -17.75
CA SER A 203 4.17 -8.08 -18.86
C SER A 203 4.08 -9.60 -18.63
N LEU A 204 2.84 -10.13 -18.53
CA LEU A 204 2.53 -11.55 -18.32
C LEU A 204 3.07 -12.20 -17.02
N ARG A 205 2.18 -12.32 -16.01
CA ARG A 205 2.20 -13.31 -14.90
C ARG A 205 3.38 -13.32 -13.90
N ARG A 206 4.37 -12.42 -14.03
CA ARG A 206 5.42 -12.15 -13.00
C ARG A 206 5.44 -10.69 -12.53
N GLY A 207 4.29 -10.02 -12.60
CA GLY A 207 4.14 -8.62 -12.20
C GLY A 207 3.65 -8.41 -10.77
N ARG A 208 3.59 -7.15 -10.36
CA ARG A 208 3.00 -6.68 -9.10
C ARG A 208 1.64 -7.34 -8.80
N LEU A 209 1.41 -7.73 -7.55
CA LEU A 209 0.16 -8.36 -7.14
C LEU A 209 -1.00 -7.36 -7.06
N SER A 210 -2.13 -7.70 -7.69
CA SER A 210 -3.44 -7.10 -7.39
C SER A 210 -3.87 -7.38 -5.95
N ALA A 211 -4.77 -6.58 -5.39
CA ALA A 211 -5.30 -6.77 -4.04
C ALA A 211 -5.89 -8.17 -3.81
N SER A 212 -6.65 -8.68 -4.79
CA SER A 212 -7.28 -10.01 -4.73
C SER A 212 -6.27 -11.16 -4.65
N HIS A 213 -5.09 -11.03 -5.27
CA HIS A 213 -4.03 -12.03 -5.18
C HIS A 213 -3.19 -11.85 -3.92
N ALA A 214 -2.89 -10.61 -3.53
CA ALA A 214 -2.18 -10.32 -2.31
C ALA A 214 -2.91 -10.86 -1.07
N LEU A 215 -4.23 -10.69 -0.95
CA LEU A 215 -5.01 -11.19 0.20
C LEU A 215 -4.97 -12.72 0.38
N ARG A 216 -4.62 -13.47 -0.66
CA ARG A 216 -4.45 -14.93 -0.63
C ARG A 216 -3.01 -15.35 -0.29
N HIS A 217 -2.11 -14.40 -0.06
CA HIS A 217 -0.70 -14.66 0.20
C HIS A 217 -0.48 -15.38 1.54
N PRO A 218 0.44 -16.35 1.63
CA PRO A 218 0.74 -17.09 2.87
C PRO A 218 1.13 -16.21 4.07
N TYR A 219 1.66 -15.01 3.83
CA TYR A 219 1.92 -14.01 4.87
C TYR A 219 0.69 -13.70 5.73
N PHE A 220 -0.53 -13.85 5.19
CA PHE A 220 -1.78 -13.61 5.93
C PHE A 220 -2.36 -14.83 6.63
N LEU A 221 -1.72 -16.00 6.51
CA LEU A 221 -2.07 -17.22 7.25
C LEU A 221 -1.47 -17.25 8.66
N LEU A 222 -0.65 -16.24 8.99
CA LEU A 222 -0.12 -16.00 10.32
C LEU A 222 -1.27 -15.77 11.32
N GLY A 223 -1.45 -16.70 12.26
CA GLY A 223 -2.14 -16.43 13.53
C GLY A 223 -3.68 -16.48 13.51
N GLY A 224 -4.27 -17.53 12.93
CA GLY A 224 -5.73 -17.78 12.93
C GLY A 224 -6.41 -17.55 14.29
N ASP A 225 -5.75 -17.84 15.42
CA ASP A 225 -6.30 -17.69 16.77
C ASP A 225 -5.82 -16.44 17.53
N GLN A 226 -4.71 -15.79 17.10
CA GLN A 226 -4.15 -14.62 17.80
C GLN A 226 -4.54 -13.27 17.18
N ALA A 227 -5.15 -13.26 16.00
CA ALA A 227 -5.64 -12.05 15.34
C ALA A 227 -6.56 -11.22 16.24
N ALA A 228 -7.43 -11.87 17.01
CA ALA A 228 -8.33 -11.20 17.95
C ALA A 228 -7.58 -10.52 19.12
N SER A 229 -6.49 -11.13 19.60
CA SER A 229 -5.63 -10.60 20.67
C SER A 229 -4.83 -9.37 20.22
N VAL A 230 -4.38 -9.33 18.97
CA VAL A 230 -3.69 -8.16 18.43
C VAL A 230 -4.68 -7.04 18.10
N LEU A 231 -5.86 -7.37 17.57
CA LEU A 231 -6.93 -6.40 17.31
C LEU A 231 -7.47 -5.76 18.61
N SER A 232 -7.53 -6.51 19.72
CA SER A 232 -7.90 -5.94 21.02
C SER A 232 -6.85 -4.98 21.56
N LYS A 233 -5.55 -5.22 21.29
CA LYS A 233 -4.46 -4.29 21.62
C LYS A 233 -4.36 -3.07 20.69
N LEU A 234 -4.86 -3.18 19.44
CA LEU A 234 -5.04 -2.04 18.53
C LEU A 234 -6.27 -1.21 18.88
N SER A 235 -7.20 -1.73 19.68
CA SER A 235 -8.19 -0.88 20.33
C SER A 235 -7.41 -0.02 21.33
N LEU A 236 -7.30 1.27 21.02
CA LEU A 236 -6.65 2.24 21.89
C LEU A 236 -7.27 2.07 23.29
N SER A 237 -6.45 1.71 24.28
CA SER A 237 -6.94 1.59 25.65
C SER A 237 -7.61 2.90 26.04
N LYS A 238 -8.72 2.79 26.78
CA LYS A 238 -9.45 3.93 27.33
C LYS A 238 -8.53 4.95 27.98
#